data_AF-A0A5C8S6J2-F1
#
_entry.id   AF-A0A5C8S6J2-F1
#
_cell.length_a   1.000
_cell.length_b   1.000
_cell.length_c   1.000
_cell.angle_alpha   90.00
_cell.angle_beta   90.00
_cell.angle_gamma   90.00
#
_symmetry.space_group_name_H-M   'P 1'
#
loop_
_entity.id
_entity.type
_entity.pdbx_description
1 polymer ?
#
loop_
_entity_poly.entity_id
_entity_poly.type
_entity_poly.pdbx_seq_one_letter_code
_entity_poly.pdbx_strand_id
1 'polypeptide(L)' 'MSETSTNIHPYSLEIIPPKADGGSYQWAIRKNGKLTQRSDRSLPSEAKARESGLGQIEKLLSGVGDR' A
#
# COMPACT_ATOMS: atom_id res chain seq x y z
N MET A 1 -4.63 13.19 -13.19
CA MET A 1 -4.15 11.81 -13.40
C MET A 1 -3.23 11.48 -12.25
N SER A 2 -3.75 10.92 -11.16
CA SER A 2 -2.97 10.61 -9.96
C SER A 2 -2.71 9.10 -9.95
N GLU A 3 -1.83 8.63 -10.84
CA GLU A 3 -1.41 7.23 -10.90
C GLU A 3 -0.31 6.98 -9.86
N THR A 4 -0.68 6.96 -8.59
CA THR A 4 0.19 6.51 -7.48
C THR A 4 0.07 5.00 -7.26
N SER A 5 -0.38 4.26 -8.26
CA SER A 5 -0.60 2.82 -8.20
C SER A 5 0.60 2.06 -8.74
N THR A 6 1.32 1.32 -7.88
CA THR A 6 2.42 0.46 -8.31
C THR A 6 1.92 -0.97 -8.48
N ASN A 7 1.94 -1.50 -9.71
CA ASN A 7 1.49 -2.86 -10.01
C ASN A 7 2.65 -3.86 -9.89
N ILE A 8 2.50 -4.88 -9.04
CA ILE A 8 3.52 -5.89 -8.75
C ILE A 8 2.84 -7.26 -8.71
N HIS A 9 2.64 -7.88 -9.87
CA HIS A 9 1.84 -9.10 -9.97
C HIS A 9 2.25 -10.19 -8.95
N PRO A 10 1.29 -10.82 -8.25
CA PRO A 10 -0.17 -10.65 -8.35
C PRO A 10 -0.76 -9.49 -7.51
N TYR A 11 0.08 -8.68 -6.90
CA TYR A 11 -0.28 -7.57 -6.01
C TYR A 11 -0.33 -6.21 -6.73
N SER A 12 -1.04 -5.26 -6.14
CA SER A 12 -1.11 -3.88 -6.60
C SER A 12 -1.15 -2.99 -5.37
N LEU A 13 -0.24 -2.02 -5.32
CA LEU A 13 -0.17 -1.02 -4.26
C LEU A 13 -0.92 0.23 -4.69
N GLU A 14 -1.87 0.67 -3.86
CA GLU A 14 -2.68 1.86 -4.04
C GLU A 14 -2.39 2.83 -2.89
N ILE A 15 -1.88 4.02 -3.17
CA ILE A 15 -1.66 5.05 -2.15
C ILE A 15 -2.95 5.84 -1.97
N ILE A 16 -3.41 5.94 -0.73
CA ILE A 16 -4.60 6.66 -0.34
C ILE A 16 -4.16 7.97 0.32
N PRO A 17 -4.36 9.12 -0.33
CA PRO A 17 -4.08 10.41 0.28
C PRO A 17 -5.09 10.72 1.39
N PRO A 18 -4.70 11.56 2.38
CA PRO A 18 -5.62 11.98 3.42
C PRO A 18 -6.79 12.80 2.87
N LYS A 19 -7.96 12.64 3.49
CA LYS A 19 -9.18 13.39 3.13
C LYS A 19 -9.19 14.85 3.65
N ALA A 20 -8.28 15.18 4.56
CA ALA A 20 -8.16 16.50 5.15
C ALA A 20 -6.72 16.98 5.07
N ASP A 21 -6.52 18.29 4.88
CA ASP A 21 -5.22 18.94 4.97
C ASP A 21 -4.60 18.69 6.36
N GLY A 22 -3.41 18.08 6.38
CA GLY A 22 -2.74 17.62 7.60
C GLY A 22 -3.13 16.20 8.07
N GLY A 23 -3.97 15.50 7.31
CA GLY A 23 -4.26 14.09 7.56
C GLY A 23 -3.09 13.17 7.19
N SER A 24 -3.22 11.89 7.51
CA SER A 24 -2.20 10.89 7.24
C SER A 24 -2.43 10.13 5.94
N TYR A 25 -1.34 9.88 5.21
CA TYR A 25 -1.33 9.00 4.07
C TYR A 25 -1.51 7.55 4.53
N GLN A 26 -2.22 6.80 3.70
CA GLN A 26 -2.39 5.36 3.85
C GLN A 26 -2.06 4.67 2.53
N TRP A 27 -2.00 3.34 2.58
CA TRP A 27 -1.85 2.51 1.39
C TRP A 27 -2.78 1.30 1.49
N ALA A 28 -3.10 0.70 0.35
CA ALA A 28 -3.87 -0.52 0.24
C ALA A 28 -3.19 -1.45 -0.76
N ILE A 29 -3.08 -2.73 -0.42
CA ILE A 29 -2.55 -3.77 -1.28
C ILE A 29 -3.72 -4.65 -1.72
N ARG A 30 -3.87 -4.78 -3.04
CA ARG A 30 -4.85 -5.66 -3.67
C ARG A 30 -4.13 -6.82 -4.34
N LYS A 31 -4.58 -8.05 -4.13
CA LYS A 31 -4.14 -9.24 -4.87
C LYS A 31 -5.19 -9.59 -5.91
N ASN A 32 -4.84 -9.58 -7.21
CA ASN A 32 -5.78 -9.82 -8.31
C ASN A 32 -7.07 -8.98 -8.21
N GLY A 33 -6.94 -7.70 -7.84
CA GLY A 33 -8.08 -6.78 -7.67
C GLY A 33 -8.81 -6.87 -6.32
N LYS A 34 -8.58 -7.92 -5.52
CA LYS A 34 -9.18 -8.06 -4.17
C LYS A 34 -8.30 -7.39 -3.12
N LEU A 35 -8.88 -6.56 -2.26
CA LEU A 35 -8.16 -5.97 -1.12
C LEU A 35 -7.64 -7.09 -0.21
N THR A 36 -6.32 -7.21 -0.10
CA THR A 36 -5.64 -8.16 0.79
C THR A 36 -5.24 -7.47 2.07
N GLN A 37 -4.64 -6.29 1.98
CA GLN A 37 -4.11 -5.58 3.14
C GLN A 37 -4.30 -4.07 3.01
N ARG A 38 -4.41 -3.37 4.13
CA ARG A 38 -4.47 -1.91 4.21
C ARG A 38 -3.41 -1.42 5.20
N SER A 39 -3.00 -0.17 5.07
CA SER A 39 -2.17 0.49 6.07
C SER A 39 -3.03 0.79 7.29
N ASP A 40 -2.79 0.05 8.36
CA ASP A 40 -3.35 0.38 9.67
C ASP A 40 -2.59 1.55 10.33
N ARG A 41 -1.48 2.00 9.72
CA ARG A 41 -0.67 3.10 10.22
C ARG A 41 -0.92 4.38 9.43
N SER A 42 -1.04 5.46 10.18
CA SER A 42 -0.99 6.84 9.72
C SER A 42 0.43 7.20 9.29
N LEU A 43 0.63 7.49 8.00
CA LEU A 43 1.94 7.87 7.47
C LEU A 43 2.00 9.36 7.15
N PRO A 44 3.13 10.03 7.40
CA PRO A 44 3.24 11.48 7.25
C PRO A 44 3.38 11.92 5.78
N SER A 45 3.70 11.01 4.86
CA SER A 45 3.92 11.34 3.46
C SER A 45 3.59 10.18 2.53
N GLU A 46 3.29 10.50 1.27
CA GLU A 46 3.08 9.52 0.19
C GLU A 46 4.31 8.61 0.02
N ALA A 47 5.52 9.16 0.08
CA ALA A 47 6.75 8.37 -0.07
C ALA A 47 6.87 7.30 1.02
N LYS A 48 6.51 7.63 2.28
CA LYS A 48 6.49 6.66 3.37
C LYS A 48 5.37 5.63 3.21
N ALA A 49 4.20 6.04 2.69
CA ALA A 49 3.14 5.12 2.33
C ALA A 49 3.56 4.13 1.25
N ARG A 50 4.27 4.60 0.23
CA ARG A 50 4.80 3.76 -0.83
C ARG A 50 5.87 2.80 -0.32
N GLU A 51 6.88 3.28 0.39
CA GLU A 51 7.94 2.44 0.97
C GLU A 51 7.35 1.36 1.89
N SER A 52 6.45 1.73 2.79
CA SER A 52 5.80 0.77 3.70
C SER A 52 4.95 -0.25 2.97
N GLY A 53 4.20 0.16 1.94
CA GLY A 53 3.38 -0.74 1.15
C GLY A 53 4.19 -1.68 0.27
N LEU A 54 5.27 -1.20 -0.34
CA LEU A 54 6.21 -2.02 -1.11
C LEU A 54 6.87 -3.07 -0.23
N GLY A 55 7.40 -2.67 0.94
CA GLY A 55 8.01 -3.63 1.87
C GLY A 55 7.03 -4.70 2.36
N GLN A 56 5.73 -4.38 2.41
CA GLN A 56 4.71 -5.38 2.72
C GLN A 56 4.42 -6.30 1.53
N ILE A 57 4.36 -5.78 0.30
CA ILE A 57 4.26 -6.61 -0.91
C ILE A 57 5.44 -7.57 -0.99
N GLU A 58 6.67 -7.10 -0.73
CA GLU A 58 7.87 -7.94 -0.71
C GLU A 58 7.75 -9.09 0.30
N LYS A 59 7.22 -8.83 1.51
CA LYS A 59 6.94 -9.87 2.51
C LYS A 59 5.88 -10.88 2.04
N LEU A 60 4.82 -10.41 1.38
CA LEU A 60 3.75 -11.25 0.82
C LEU A 60 4.26 -12.09 -0.36
N LEU A 61 5.19 -11.57 -1.15
CA LEU A 61 5.87 -12.30 -2.24
C LEU A 61 6.86 -13.33 -1.67
N SER A 62 7.58 -12.98 -0.60
CA SER A 62 8.54 -13.87 0.07
C SER A 62 7.86 -15.02 0.84
N GLY A 63 6.52 -15.08 0.89
CA GLY A 63 5.78 -16.16 1.56
C GLY A 63 5.80 -16.10 3.09
N VAL A 64 6.38 -15.05 3.69
CA VAL A 64 6.45 -14.88 5.16
C VAL A 64 5.09 -14.51 5.77
N GLY A 65 4.11 -14.16 4.93
CA GLY A 65 2.73 -13.87 5.36
C GLY A 65 1.77 -15.07 5.33
N ASP A 66 2.23 -16.26 4.95
CA ASP A 66 1.46 -17.50 4.89
C ASP A 66 2.11 -18.55 5.80
N ARG A 67 2.01 -18.36 7.11
CA ARG A 67 2.35 -19.38 8.11
C ARG A 67 1.56 -19.23 9.38
#